data_AF-B4FM07-F1
#
_entry.id   AF-B4FM07-F1
#
_cell.length_a   1.000
_cell.length_b   1.000
_cell.length_c   1.000
_cell.angle_alpha   90.00
_cell.angle_beta   90.00
_cell.angle_gamma   90.00
#
_symmetry.space_group_name_H-M   'P 1'
#
loop_
_entity.id
_entity.type
_entity.pdbx_description
1 polymer ?
#
loop_
_entity_poly.entity_id
_entity_poly.type
_entity_poly.pdbx_seq_one_letter_code
_entity_poly.pdbx_strand_id
1 'polypeptide(L)'
;MACSFAAATVVSSAPTPAARPLAVAPQSVSVSRSAVATAARPLRLVASRSARATRLVARAGGVDDLPLVGNKAPDFEAEAVFDQEFINVKLSDYIGKKYVVLFFYPLDFTFVCPTEITAFSDRYEEFEKLNTEVLGVSIDSVFSHLAWVQTDRKSGGLGDLKYPLISDVTKSISKAFGVLIPDQGIALRGLFIIDKEGVIQHSTINNLAIGRSVDETMRTLQALQYVQENPDEVCPAGWKPGERSMKPDPKGSKEYFAAV
;
A
#
# COMPACT_ATOMS: atom_id res chain seq x y z
N MET A 1 35.78 -38.35 -9.24
CA MET A 1 35.28 -37.65 -10.45
C MET A 1 35.05 -36.20 -10.02
N ALA A 2 36.10 -35.37 -10.08
CA ALA A 2 36.43 -34.44 -11.18
C ALA A 2 35.32 -33.39 -11.36
N CYS A 3 35.46 -32.20 -10.77
CA CYS A 3 36.07 -30.97 -11.36
C CYS A 3 35.13 -30.30 -12.37
N SER A 4 35.00 -28.98 -12.53
CA SER A 4 35.42 -27.73 -11.86
C SER A 4 35.02 -26.61 -12.86
N PHE A 5 35.18 -25.34 -12.44
CA PHE A 5 35.31 -24.11 -13.26
C PHE A 5 34.01 -23.38 -13.63
N ALA A 6 33.93 -22.05 -13.59
CA ALA A 6 34.81 -20.99 -13.10
C ALA A 6 34.02 -19.66 -13.04
N ALA A 7 34.42 -18.79 -12.11
CA ALA A 7 34.01 -17.39 -12.01
C ALA A 7 34.90 -16.48 -12.89
N ALA A 8 34.43 -15.28 -13.24
CA ALA A 8 35.25 -14.05 -13.29
C ALA A 8 34.40 -12.78 -13.45
N THR A 9 34.89 -11.74 -12.80
CA THR A 9 34.31 -10.45 -12.39
C THR A 9 34.78 -9.29 -13.30
N VAL A 10 34.43 -8.04 -12.94
CA VAL A 10 35.19 -6.74 -13.07
C VAL A 10 34.34 -5.64 -13.78
N VAL A 11 33.68 -4.70 -13.05
CA VAL A 11 34.12 -3.36 -12.52
C VAL A 11 34.09 -2.25 -13.63
N SER A 12 33.16 -1.29 -13.62
CA SER A 12 33.05 0.01 -12.89
C SER A 12 33.50 1.23 -13.72
N SER A 13 32.63 2.26 -13.81
CA SER A 13 32.97 3.70 -13.58
C SER A 13 31.78 4.63 -13.92
N ALA A 14 31.46 5.53 -12.98
CA ALA A 14 30.77 6.83 -13.17
C ALA A 14 31.86 7.96 -13.10
N PRO A 15 31.64 9.31 -13.07
CA PRO A 15 30.39 10.08 -12.79
C PRO A 15 30.21 11.53 -13.41
N THR A 16 29.04 12.16 -13.17
CA THR A 16 28.76 13.61 -12.82
C THR A 16 28.81 14.80 -13.85
N PRO A 17 28.20 15.99 -13.54
CA PRO A 17 27.29 16.74 -14.44
C PRO A 17 27.63 18.25 -14.67
N ALA A 18 26.77 18.99 -15.41
CA ALA A 18 26.71 20.46 -15.57
C ALA A 18 25.40 20.84 -16.30
N ALA A 19 24.72 21.99 -16.24
CA ALA A 19 24.75 23.25 -15.48
C ALA A 19 23.42 24.03 -15.74
N ARG A 20 23.26 25.15 -15.03
CA ARG A 20 22.09 26.00 -14.65
C ARG A 20 21.43 26.93 -15.71
N PRO A 21 20.35 27.70 -15.35
CA PRO A 21 19.30 28.24 -16.24
C PRO A 21 19.39 29.76 -16.55
N LEU A 22 18.45 30.29 -17.37
CA LEU A 22 18.24 31.71 -17.65
C LEU A 22 16.77 32.14 -17.46
N ALA A 23 16.60 33.27 -16.77
CA ALA A 23 15.37 33.92 -16.35
C ALA A 23 14.88 34.98 -17.35
N VAL A 24 13.57 35.25 -17.42
CA VAL A 24 13.00 36.58 -17.72
C VAL A 24 11.58 36.68 -17.12
N ALA A 25 11.37 37.66 -16.22
CA ALA A 25 10.10 38.39 -16.08
C ALA A 25 10.33 39.79 -16.67
N PRO A 26 9.30 40.58 -17.07
CA PRO A 26 8.86 41.64 -16.15
C PRO A 26 7.42 42.21 -16.33
N GLN A 27 7.08 43.12 -15.42
CA GLN A 27 6.24 44.34 -15.54
C GLN A 27 4.80 44.37 -14.97
N SER A 28 4.73 45.18 -13.90
CA SER A 28 3.59 45.83 -13.26
C SER A 28 3.02 46.98 -14.08
N VAL A 29 1.71 47.25 -13.95
CA VAL A 29 1.12 48.58 -14.21
C VAL A 29 0.16 48.93 -13.08
N SER A 30 0.40 50.09 -12.48
CA SER A 30 -0.44 50.77 -11.49
C SER A 30 -1.30 51.83 -12.18
N VAL A 31 -2.51 52.08 -11.67
CA VAL A 31 -3.23 53.35 -11.90
C VAL A 31 -3.91 53.79 -10.61
N SER A 32 -3.74 55.07 -10.31
CA SER A 32 -4.02 55.76 -9.06
C SER A 32 -5.22 56.71 -9.13
N ARG A 33 -5.92 56.81 -7.99
CA ARG A 33 -6.57 57.98 -7.33
C ARG A 33 -7.53 58.91 -8.09
N SER A 34 -8.71 59.10 -7.51
CA SER A 34 -9.20 60.45 -7.13
C SER A 34 -10.20 60.37 -5.97
N ALA A 35 -10.23 61.43 -5.15
CA ALA A 35 -10.99 61.61 -3.92
C ALA A 35 -11.95 62.81 -4.05
N VAL A 36 -12.61 63.19 -2.92
CA VAL A 36 -13.39 64.42 -2.58
C VAL A 36 -14.90 64.10 -2.40
N ALA A 37 -15.38 63.91 -1.17
CA ALA A 37 -15.89 64.89 -0.14
C ALA A 37 -17.43 65.04 -0.26
N THR A 38 -18.28 65.31 0.74
CA THR A 38 -18.30 65.52 2.20
C THR A 38 -19.79 65.67 2.57
N ALA A 39 -20.28 65.17 3.71
CA ALA A 39 -21.20 65.90 4.62
C ALA A 39 -21.73 65.05 5.82
N ALA A 40 -21.63 65.67 7.00
CA ALA A 40 -22.05 65.43 8.38
C ALA A 40 -23.44 64.74 8.63
N ARG A 41 -23.54 63.69 9.50
CA ARG A 41 -23.80 63.59 10.98
C ARG A 41 -25.30 63.70 11.38
N PRO A 42 -25.78 63.26 12.59
CA PRO A 42 -25.19 62.37 13.61
C PRO A 42 -26.15 61.33 14.31
N LEU A 43 -25.53 60.37 15.01
CA LEU A 43 -25.88 59.69 16.29
C LEU A 43 -27.28 59.07 16.54
N ARG A 44 -27.30 57.72 16.66
CA ARG A 44 -28.04 57.01 17.73
C ARG A 44 -27.32 55.72 18.16
N LEU A 45 -27.61 55.34 19.40
CA LEU A 45 -26.79 54.62 20.38
C LEU A 45 -27.22 53.13 20.51
N VAL A 46 -26.21 52.24 20.58
CA VAL A 46 -26.13 50.95 21.33
C VAL A 46 -27.05 49.78 20.97
N ALA A 47 -26.41 48.67 20.56
CA ALA A 47 -26.50 47.37 21.25
C ALA A 47 -25.33 46.47 20.80
N SER A 48 -24.45 46.13 21.73
CA SER A 48 -23.29 45.27 21.53
C SER A 48 -23.73 43.81 21.36
N ARG A 49 -23.57 43.26 20.15
CA ARG A 49 -23.55 41.81 19.95
C ARG A 49 -22.10 41.38 19.84
N SER A 50 -21.61 40.74 20.91
CA SER A 50 -20.35 40.00 20.92
C SER A 50 -20.44 38.89 19.87
N ALA A 51 -19.85 39.14 18.70
CA ALA A 51 -19.66 38.12 17.69
C ALA A 51 -18.52 37.22 18.17
N ARG A 52 -18.89 36.07 18.73
CA ARG A 52 -17.96 35.00 19.07
C ARG A 52 -17.34 34.51 17.76
N ALA A 53 -16.13 34.98 17.45
CA ALA A 53 -15.37 34.53 16.30
C ALA A 53 -15.04 33.05 16.47
N THR A 54 -15.78 32.18 15.79
CA THR A 54 -15.44 30.77 15.66
C THR A 54 -14.16 30.70 14.84
N ARG A 55 -13.01 30.49 15.51
CA ARG A 55 -11.76 30.13 14.85
C ARG A 55 -11.96 28.76 14.23
N LEU A 56 -12.18 28.73 12.91
CA LEU A 56 -12.06 27.52 12.12
C LEU A 56 -10.56 27.17 12.08
N VAL A 57 -10.14 26.20 12.88
CA VAL A 57 -8.78 25.65 12.78
C VAL A 57 -8.79 24.67 11.62
N ALA A 58 -8.38 25.14 10.43
CA ALA A 58 -8.06 24.23 9.34
C ALA A 58 -6.87 23.36 9.77
N ARG A 59 -7.09 22.06 9.96
CA ARG A 59 -5.98 21.11 10.08
C ARG A 59 -5.31 21.05 8.71
N ALA A 60 -4.02 21.37 8.66
CA ALA A 60 -3.20 21.03 7.52
C ALA A 60 -3.18 19.49 7.44
N GLY A 61 -3.80 18.92 6.42
CA GLY A 61 -3.83 17.48 6.22
C GLY A 61 -2.41 16.97 6.03
N GLY A 62 -1.95 16.17 7.00
CA GLY A 62 -0.68 15.47 6.90
C GLY A 62 -0.78 14.36 5.85
N VAL A 63 0.34 13.71 5.57
CA VAL A 63 0.41 12.54 4.68
C VAL A 63 -0.56 11.42 5.12
N ASP A 64 -1.00 11.45 6.38
CA ASP A 64 -1.99 10.56 6.99
C ASP A 64 -3.44 10.72 6.45
N ASP A 65 -3.76 11.77 5.70
CA ASP A 65 -5.12 12.02 5.19
C ASP A 65 -5.36 11.49 3.75
N LEU A 66 -4.33 10.98 3.07
CA LEU A 66 -4.49 10.44 1.72
C LEU A 66 -5.03 9.00 1.76
N PRO A 67 -5.90 8.61 0.81
CA PRO A 67 -6.24 7.20 0.63
C PRO A 67 -4.98 6.38 0.41
N LEU A 68 -4.88 5.21 1.04
CA LEU A 68 -3.72 4.33 0.86
C LEU A 68 -3.58 3.87 -0.58
N VAL A 69 -4.68 3.43 -1.20
CA VAL A 69 -4.72 2.98 -2.60
C VAL A 69 -4.44 4.17 -3.54
N GLY A 70 -3.54 3.96 -4.49
CA GLY A 70 -3.03 4.98 -5.42
C GLY A 70 -1.83 5.76 -4.91
N ASN A 71 -1.40 5.54 -3.67
CA ASN A 71 -0.23 6.20 -3.06
C ASN A 71 0.85 5.19 -2.67
N LYS A 72 2.07 5.69 -2.44
CA LYS A 72 3.18 4.87 -1.94
C LYS A 72 2.81 4.23 -0.61
N ALA A 73 3.11 2.93 -0.48
CA ALA A 73 2.90 2.22 0.77
C ALA A 73 3.74 2.83 1.90
N PRO A 74 3.19 2.96 3.12
CA PRO A 74 3.98 3.33 4.30
C PRO A 74 5.12 2.33 4.49
N ASP A 75 6.36 2.81 4.42
CA ASP A 75 7.54 1.96 4.60
C ASP A 75 7.65 1.50 6.06
N PHE A 76 8.22 0.33 6.26
CA PHE A 76 8.51 -0.22 7.59
C PHE A 76 9.78 -1.07 7.53
N GLU A 77 10.38 -1.25 8.70
CA GLU A 77 11.47 -2.20 8.96
C GLU A 77 11.12 -2.93 10.26
N ALA A 78 11.04 -4.26 10.22
CA ALA A 78 10.56 -5.06 11.34
C ALA A 78 11.15 -6.48 11.33
N GLU A 79 11.25 -7.05 12.53
CA GLU A 79 11.65 -8.44 12.70
C GLU A 79 10.55 -9.39 12.19
N ALA A 80 10.97 -10.49 11.60
CA ALA A 80 10.09 -11.52 11.06
C ALA A 80 10.66 -12.92 11.31
N VAL A 81 9.79 -13.93 11.21
CA VAL A 81 10.16 -15.35 11.18
C VAL A 81 10.10 -15.85 9.75
N PHE A 82 11.19 -16.42 9.26
CA PHE A 82 11.25 -17.14 7.97
C PHE A 82 12.22 -18.31 8.09
N ASP A 83 11.85 -19.48 7.56
CA ASP A 83 12.62 -20.72 7.70
C ASP A 83 13.01 -21.04 9.16
N GLN A 84 12.10 -20.74 10.10
CA GLN A 84 12.30 -20.86 11.55
C GLN A 84 13.45 -20.01 12.13
N GLU A 85 13.98 -19.04 11.37
CA GLU A 85 14.99 -18.08 11.80
C GLU A 85 14.38 -16.68 11.97
N PHE A 86 15.04 -15.85 12.80
CA PHE A 86 14.70 -14.43 12.93
C PHE A 86 15.46 -13.62 11.88
N ILE A 87 14.71 -12.91 11.04
CA ILE A 87 15.23 -12.04 9.99
C ILE A 87 14.68 -10.62 10.16
N ASN A 88 15.25 -9.66 9.44
CA ASN A 88 14.71 -8.31 9.33
C ASN A 88 14.13 -8.11 7.92
N VAL A 89 12.92 -7.57 7.85
CA VAL A 89 12.22 -7.30 6.59
C VAL A 89 11.94 -5.80 6.50
N LYS A 90 12.36 -5.20 5.39
CA LYS A 90 12.05 -3.83 5.03
C LYS A 90 11.19 -3.77 3.77
N LEU A 91 10.06 -3.08 3.82
CA LEU A 91 9.12 -3.07 2.68
C LEU A 91 9.76 -2.44 1.43
N SER A 92 10.53 -1.36 1.60
CA SER A 92 11.21 -0.69 0.48
C SER A 92 12.27 -1.55 -0.22
N ASP A 93 12.74 -2.65 0.39
CA ASP A 93 13.70 -3.55 -0.26
C ASP A 93 13.10 -4.33 -1.44
N TYR A 94 11.76 -4.41 -1.53
CA TYR A 94 11.05 -5.06 -2.64
C TYR A 94 10.83 -4.12 -3.83
N ILE A 95 10.97 -2.81 -3.65
CA ILE A 95 10.77 -1.81 -4.71
C ILE A 95 11.76 -2.06 -5.86
N GLY A 96 11.24 -2.07 -7.08
CA GLY A 96 11.96 -2.35 -8.32
C GLY A 96 12.25 -3.84 -8.55
N LYS A 97 11.88 -4.72 -7.61
CA LYS A 97 12.21 -6.16 -7.67
C LYS A 97 10.96 -7.01 -7.84
N LYS A 98 10.03 -6.95 -6.88
CA LYS A 98 8.85 -7.82 -6.81
C LYS A 98 7.58 -7.01 -6.54
N TYR A 99 6.43 -7.55 -6.91
CA TYR A 99 5.16 -7.15 -6.30
C TYR A 99 5.11 -7.66 -4.87
N VAL A 100 4.28 -7.06 -4.02
CA VAL A 100 4.09 -7.51 -2.62
C VAL A 100 2.61 -7.66 -2.32
N VAL A 101 2.22 -8.83 -1.83
CA VAL A 101 0.94 -9.07 -1.15
C VAL A 101 1.19 -8.99 0.35
N LEU A 102 0.84 -7.86 0.95
CA LEU A 102 0.98 -7.63 2.39
C LEU A 102 -0.37 -7.84 3.07
N PHE A 103 -0.46 -8.78 3.99
CA PHE A 103 -1.71 -9.08 4.67
C PHE A 103 -1.55 -9.09 6.19
N PHE A 104 -2.49 -8.45 6.86
CA PHE A 104 -2.59 -8.38 8.31
C PHE A 104 -3.56 -9.44 8.81
N TYR A 105 -3.29 -9.98 9.99
CA TYR A 105 -4.24 -10.82 10.72
C TYR A 105 -4.24 -10.43 12.21
N PRO A 106 -5.34 -10.71 12.93
CA PRO A 106 -5.51 -10.17 14.29
C PRO A 106 -4.49 -10.66 15.32
N LEU A 107 -4.37 -11.98 15.47
CA LEU A 107 -3.60 -12.65 16.54
C LEU A 107 -3.18 -14.07 16.13
N ASP A 108 -2.02 -14.47 16.63
CA ASP A 108 -1.53 -15.86 16.66
C ASP A 108 -2.43 -16.78 17.49
N PHE A 109 -2.37 -18.09 17.23
CA PHE A 109 -3.11 -19.13 17.96
C PHE A 109 -4.64 -18.91 18.00
N THR A 110 -5.19 -18.37 16.92
CA THR A 110 -6.65 -18.19 16.72
C THR A 110 -7.20 -19.14 15.65
N PHE A 111 -8.46 -18.95 15.23
CA PHE A 111 -9.19 -19.95 14.42
C PHE A 111 -9.12 -19.72 12.91
N VAL A 112 -9.48 -18.52 12.44
CA VAL A 112 -9.52 -18.20 11.00
C VAL A 112 -8.13 -17.87 10.45
N CYS A 113 -7.28 -17.23 11.26
CA CYS A 113 -5.93 -16.81 10.89
C CYS A 113 -5.04 -17.96 10.34
N PRO A 114 -4.93 -19.14 10.98
CA PRO A 114 -4.09 -20.20 10.44
C PRO A 114 -4.59 -20.70 9.09
N THR A 115 -5.90 -20.66 8.83
CA THR A 115 -6.46 -21.06 7.53
C THR A 115 -6.04 -20.11 6.40
N GLU A 116 -5.97 -18.80 6.67
CA GLU A 116 -5.52 -17.83 5.66
C GLU A 116 -4.01 -17.95 5.42
N ILE A 117 -3.22 -18.00 6.51
CA ILE A 117 -1.76 -18.08 6.45
C ILE A 117 -1.33 -19.36 5.71
N THR A 118 -1.90 -20.51 6.07
CA THR A 118 -1.56 -21.77 5.39
C THR A 118 -2.05 -21.80 3.94
N ALA A 119 -3.21 -21.21 3.63
CA ALA A 119 -3.72 -21.14 2.25
C ALA A 119 -2.82 -20.31 1.31
N PHE A 120 -2.29 -19.18 1.78
CA PHE A 120 -1.29 -18.43 1.02
C PHE A 120 0.02 -19.22 0.89
N SER A 121 0.43 -19.95 1.93
CA SER A 121 1.71 -20.69 1.92
C SER A 121 1.66 -21.87 0.97
N ASP A 122 0.54 -22.60 0.96
CA ASP A 122 0.35 -23.76 0.09
C ASP A 122 0.34 -23.36 -1.39
N ARG A 123 -0.08 -22.14 -1.70
CA ARG A 123 -0.13 -21.56 -3.06
C ARG A 123 0.99 -20.57 -3.35
N TYR A 124 1.99 -20.45 -2.49
CA TYR A 124 3.07 -19.47 -2.61
C TYR A 124 3.78 -19.52 -3.97
N GLU A 125 3.99 -20.73 -4.50
CA GLU A 125 4.64 -20.93 -5.81
C GLU A 125 3.91 -20.25 -6.97
N GLU A 126 2.59 -20.06 -6.87
CA GLU A 126 1.83 -19.31 -7.88
C GLU A 126 2.18 -17.82 -7.84
N PHE A 127 2.35 -17.25 -6.65
CA PHE A 127 2.78 -15.86 -6.45
C PHE A 127 4.25 -15.67 -6.87
N GLU A 128 5.12 -16.61 -6.50
CA GLU A 128 6.54 -16.58 -6.85
C GLU A 128 6.74 -16.57 -8.38
N LYS A 129 5.99 -17.41 -9.12
CA LYS A 129 6.00 -17.43 -10.60
C LYS A 129 5.57 -16.10 -11.22
N LEU A 130 4.73 -15.34 -10.52
CA LEU A 130 4.31 -13.99 -10.92
C LEU A 130 5.22 -12.90 -10.33
N ASN A 131 6.44 -13.25 -9.90
CA ASN A 131 7.42 -12.32 -9.34
C ASN A 131 6.83 -11.47 -8.19
N THR A 132 6.12 -12.14 -7.29
CA THR A 132 5.39 -11.55 -6.17
C THR A 132 5.82 -12.19 -4.85
N GLU A 133 6.06 -11.36 -3.84
CA GLU A 133 6.29 -11.80 -2.46
C GLU A 133 4.99 -11.75 -1.66
N VAL A 134 4.84 -12.65 -0.70
CA VAL A 134 3.75 -12.63 0.28
C VAL A 134 4.32 -12.29 1.65
N LEU A 135 3.70 -11.39 2.39
CA LEU A 135 4.13 -11.00 3.73
C LEU A 135 2.93 -11.02 4.69
N GLY A 136 3.00 -11.83 5.74
CA GLY A 136 1.99 -11.86 6.80
C GLY A 136 2.40 -11.00 7.98
N VAL A 137 1.48 -10.23 8.56
CA VAL A 137 1.75 -9.34 9.70
C VAL A 137 0.71 -9.52 10.80
N SER A 138 1.13 -9.62 12.05
CA SER A 138 0.27 -9.35 13.21
C SER A 138 1.01 -8.55 14.26
N ILE A 139 0.31 -8.23 15.35
CA ILE A 139 0.88 -7.51 16.51
C ILE A 139 1.66 -8.42 17.46
N ASP A 140 1.73 -9.73 17.18
CA ASP A 140 2.43 -10.70 18.01
C ASP A 140 3.95 -10.62 17.80
N SER A 141 4.71 -11.03 18.81
CA SER A 141 6.18 -11.05 18.72
C SER A 141 6.69 -12.21 17.85
N VAL A 142 7.91 -12.09 17.32
CA VAL A 142 8.57 -13.18 16.57
C VAL A 142 8.69 -14.50 17.36
N PHE A 143 8.73 -14.44 18.69
CA PHE A 143 8.73 -15.65 19.54
C PHE A 143 7.39 -16.40 19.47
N SER A 144 6.28 -15.67 19.41
CA SER A 144 4.94 -16.24 19.23
C SER A 144 4.81 -16.86 17.83
N HIS A 145 5.25 -16.11 16.80
CA HIS A 145 5.27 -16.62 15.42
C HIS A 145 6.07 -17.91 15.30
N LEU A 146 7.27 -17.97 15.87
CA LEU A 146 8.12 -19.16 15.82
C LEU A 146 7.46 -20.36 16.51
N ALA A 147 6.89 -20.15 17.71
CA ALA A 147 6.16 -21.21 18.41
C ALA A 147 4.95 -21.71 17.60
N TRP A 148 4.28 -20.82 16.86
CA TRP A 148 3.11 -21.17 16.06
C TRP A 148 3.48 -21.90 14.75
N VAL A 149 4.59 -21.51 14.12
CA VAL A 149 5.22 -22.22 12.99
C VAL A 149 5.63 -23.64 13.41
N GLN A 150 6.20 -23.80 14.61
CA GLN A 150 6.60 -25.10 15.16
C GLN A 150 5.42 -25.97 15.62
N THR A 151 4.19 -25.43 15.63
CA THR A 151 2.99 -26.19 15.96
C THR A 151 2.41 -26.83 14.70
N ASP A 152 2.08 -28.13 14.78
CA ASP A 152 1.46 -28.85 13.66
C ASP A 152 0.12 -28.24 13.23
N ARG A 153 -0.14 -28.21 11.91
CA ARG A 153 -1.44 -27.77 11.36
C ARG A 153 -2.63 -28.53 11.94
N LYS A 154 -2.47 -29.83 12.24
CA LYS A 154 -3.52 -30.66 12.88
C LYS A 154 -3.87 -30.20 14.29
N SER A 155 -2.97 -29.49 14.95
CA SER A 155 -3.14 -28.94 16.30
C SER A 155 -3.50 -27.44 16.27
N GLY A 156 -3.88 -26.90 15.11
CA GLY A 156 -4.18 -25.47 14.92
C GLY A 156 -2.95 -24.58 14.73
N GLY A 157 -1.78 -25.18 14.50
CA GLY A 157 -0.56 -24.47 14.13
C GLY A 157 -0.44 -24.18 12.64
N LEU A 158 0.73 -23.71 12.22
CA LEU A 158 0.99 -23.32 10.83
C LEU A 158 1.83 -24.35 10.07
N GLY A 159 2.71 -25.08 10.77
CA GLY A 159 3.81 -25.80 10.13
C GLY A 159 4.75 -24.84 9.38
N ASP A 160 5.65 -25.40 8.56
CA ASP A 160 6.58 -24.59 7.78
C ASP A 160 5.86 -23.69 6.78
N LEU A 161 6.30 -22.42 6.71
CA LEU A 161 5.78 -21.40 5.81
C LEU A 161 6.78 -21.07 4.72
N LYS A 162 6.27 -20.78 3.52
CA LYS A 162 7.08 -20.38 2.36
C LYS A 162 7.37 -18.88 2.29
N TYR A 163 6.96 -18.10 3.29
CA TYR A 163 7.15 -16.66 3.31
C TYR A 163 7.27 -16.10 4.75
N PRO A 164 7.77 -14.86 4.92
CA PRO A 164 7.98 -14.26 6.24
C PRO A 164 6.68 -13.92 7.01
N LEU A 165 6.69 -14.19 8.33
CA LEU A 165 5.73 -13.62 9.29
C LEU A 165 6.38 -12.48 10.08
N ILE A 166 5.90 -11.26 9.86
CA ILE A 166 6.42 -10.02 10.42
C ILE A 166 5.69 -9.68 11.73
N SER A 167 6.47 -9.32 12.73
CA SER A 167 6.00 -8.89 14.05
C SER A 167 5.86 -7.37 14.13
N ASP A 168 4.63 -6.87 14.29
CA ASP A 168 4.29 -5.47 14.53
C ASP A 168 3.99 -5.20 16.02
N VAL A 169 4.94 -5.56 16.89
CA VAL A 169 4.78 -5.46 18.36
C VAL A 169 4.46 -4.03 18.84
N THR A 170 4.96 -3.02 18.13
CA THR A 170 4.73 -1.58 18.40
C THR A 170 3.39 -1.08 17.85
N LYS A 171 2.72 -1.89 17.02
CA LYS A 171 1.45 -1.58 16.32
C LYS A 171 1.56 -0.45 15.31
N SER A 172 2.78 0.00 15.01
CA SER A 172 3.02 1.13 14.11
C SER A 172 2.70 0.80 12.67
N ILE A 173 2.95 -0.44 12.24
CA ILE A 173 2.68 -0.88 10.86
C ILE A 173 1.17 -0.96 10.66
N SER A 174 0.46 -1.66 11.54
CA SER A 174 -1.01 -1.79 11.52
C SER A 174 -1.71 -0.44 11.57
N LYS A 175 -1.15 0.52 12.33
CA LYS A 175 -1.65 1.89 12.38
C LYS A 175 -1.43 2.64 11.07
N ALA A 176 -0.23 2.55 10.48
CA ALA A 176 0.11 3.22 9.22
C ALA A 176 -0.73 2.71 8.04
N PHE A 177 -1.06 1.42 8.03
CA PHE A 177 -1.96 0.81 7.05
C PHE A 177 -3.46 0.97 7.40
N GLY A 178 -3.80 1.67 8.48
CA GLY A 178 -5.20 1.97 8.84
C GLY A 178 -6.04 0.74 9.22
N VAL A 179 -5.41 -0.36 9.64
CA VAL A 179 -6.09 -1.63 9.96
C VAL A 179 -6.13 -1.92 11.47
N LEU A 180 -5.41 -1.15 12.29
CA LEU A 180 -5.44 -1.29 13.74
C LEU A 180 -6.81 -0.92 14.32
N ILE A 181 -7.39 -1.82 15.12
CA ILE A 181 -8.56 -1.54 15.98
C ILE A 181 -8.02 -0.94 17.30
N PRO A 182 -8.13 0.38 17.55
CA PRO A 182 -7.45 1.01 18.68
C PRO A 182 -7.88 0.45 20.04
N ASP A 183 -9.17 0.13 20.18
CA ASP A 183 -9.76 -0.34 21.44
C ASP A 183 -9.35 -1.77 21.81
N GLN A 184 -8.96 -2.57 20.81
CA GLN A 184 -8.57 -3.98 20.99
C GLN A 184 -7.06 -4.19 20.85
N GLY A 185 -6.36 -3.26 20.20
CA GLY A 185 -4.93 -3.34 19.98
C GLY A 185 -4.50 -4.45 19.02
N ILE A 186 -5.38 -4.85 18.09
CA ILE A 186 -5.16 -5.88 17.06
C ILE A 186 -5.51 -5.33 15.67
N ALA A 187 -5.00 -5.95 14.62
CA ALA A 187 -5.33 -5.59 13.25
C ALA A 187 -6.63 -6.25 12.76
N LEU A 188 -7.37 -5.56 11.89
CA LEU A 188 -8.37 -6.16 11.01
C LEU A 188 -7.71 -7.08 9.98
N ARG A 189 -8.52 -7.85 9.24
CA ARG A 189 -8.04 -8.67 8.11
C ARG A 189 -7.83 -7.81 6.87
N GLY A 190 -6.88 -6.89 6.95
CA GLY A 190 -6.46 -6.03 5.85
C GLY A 190 -5.48 -6.74 4.92
N LEU A 191 -5.65 -6.62 3.61
CA LEU A 191 -4.72 -7.10 2.59
C LEU A 191 -4.49 -5.98 1.58
N PHE A 192 -3.23 -5.81 1.18
CA PHE A 192 -2.78 -4.80 0.24
C PHE A 192 -1.94 -5.45 -0.85
N ILE A 193 -2.22 -5.11 -2.11
CA ILE A 193 -1.36 -5.47 -3.24
C ILE A 193 -0.57 -4.23 -3.61
N ILE A 194 0.75 -4.34 -3.57
CA ILE A 194 1.72 -3.27 -3.79
C ILE A 194 2.51 -3.61 -5.06
N ASP A 195 2.61 -2.65 -5.97
CA ASP A 195 3.37 -2.82 -7.21
C ASP A 195 4.89 -2.71 -7.02
N LYS A 196 5.64 -2.91 -8.11
CA LYS A 196 7.10 -2.79 -8.13
C LYS A 196 7.55 -1.37 -7.83
N GLU A 197 6.72 -0.38 -8.09
CA GLU A 197 6.97 1.01 -7.74
C GLU A 197 6.68 1.27 -6.25
N GLY A 198 6.19 0.30 -5.48
CA GLY A 198 5.86 0.49 -4.06
C GLY A 198 4.55 1.25 -3.85
N VAL A 199 3.68 1.34 -4.85
CA VAL A 199 2.35 1.97 -4.78
C VAL A 199 1.32 0.91 -4.44
N ILE A 200 0.41 1.23 -3.51
CA ILE A 200 -0.70 0.34 -3.17
C ILE A 200 -1.74 0.42 -4.29
N GLN A 201 -2.03 -0.70 -4.93
CA GLN A 201 -2.96 -0.77 -6.06
C GLN A 201 -4.32 -1.36 -5.67
N HIS A 202 -4.36 -2.14 -4.59
CA HIS A 202 -5.58 -2.79 -4.12
C HIS A 202 -5.62 -2.85 -2.60
N SER A 203 -6.83 -2.84 -2.04
CA SER A 203 -7.06 -3.12 -0.63
C SER A 203 -8.30 -4.00 -0.43
N THR A 204 -8.23 -4.95 0.50
CA THR A 204 -9.37 -5.70 1.00
C THR A 204 -9.30 -5.70 2.52
N ILE A 205 -10.35 -5.22 3.18
CA ILE A 205 -10.40 -5.14 4.65
C ILE A 205 -11.66 -5.88 5.11
N ASN A 206 -11.46 -7.10 5.60
CA ASN A 206 -12.54 -7.89 6.18
C ASN A 206 -12.64 -7.66 7.70
N ASN A 207 -13.85 -7.77 8.23
CA ASN A 207 -14.05 -7.89 9.67
C ASN A 207 -13.52 -9.26 10.17
N LEU A 208 -13.29 -9.38 11.48
CA LEU A 208 -12.53 -10.47 12.11
C LEU A 208 -13.03 -11.89 11.81
N ALA A 209 -14.35 -12.04 11.60
CA ALA A 209 -15.00 -13.33 11.39
C ALA A 209 -15.02 -13.82 9.93
N ILE A 210 -14.54 -13.01 8.96
CA ILE A 210 -14.68 -13.30 7.53
C ILE A 210 -13.29 -13.52 6.91
N GLY A 211 -12.97 -14.77 6.59
CA GLY A 211 -11.73 -15.12 5.89
C GLY A 211 -11.67 -14.51 4.48
N ARG A 212 -10.45 -14.25 4.00
CA ARG A 212 -10.15 -13.73 2.66
C ARG A 212 -10.06 -14.85 1.62
N SER A 213 -10.09 -14.46 0.35
CA SER A 213 -9.93 -15.35 -0.79
C SER A 213 -8.55 -15.20 -1.43
N VAL A 214 -7.78 -16.29 -1.45
CA VAL A 214 -6.51 -16.38 -2.17
C VAL A 214 -6.74 -16.27 -3.68
N ASP A 215 -7.84 -16.84 -4.19
CA ASP A 215 -8.21 -16.76 -5.62
C ASP A 215 -8.47 -15.33 -6.07
N GLU A 216 -9.16 -14.54 -5.26
CA GLU A 216 -9.47 -13.15 -5.61
C GLU A 216 -8.23 -12.26 -5.52
N THR A 217 -7.33 -12.57 -4.60
CA THR A 217 -6.02 -11.90 -4.50
C THR A 217 -5.18 -12.21 -5.74
N MET A 218 -5.13 -13.48 -6.16
CA MET A 218 -4.46 -13.91 -7.39
C MET A 218 -5.05 -13.22 -8.63
N ARG A 219 -6.38 -13.22 -8.77
CA ARG A 219 -7.08 -12.57 -9.89
C ARG A 219 -6.76 -11.08 -9.98
N THR A 220 -6.79 -10.38 -8.85
CA THR A 220 -6.52 -8.94 -8.80
C THR A 220 -5.06 -8.62 -9.08
N LEU A 221 -4.12 -9.43 -8.57
CA LEU A 221 -2.69 -9.33 -8.87
C LEU A 221 -2.42 -9.52 -10.37
N GLN A 222 -3.01 -10.54 -10.98
CA GLN A 222 -2.87 -10.80 -12.42
C GLN A 222 -3.48 -9.67 -13.26
N ALA A 223 -4.61 -9.11 -12.82
CA ALA A 223 -5.22 -7.95 -13.49
C ALA A 223 -4.32 -6.71 -13.41
N LEU A 224 -3.69 -6.46 -12.24
CA LEU A 224 -2.72 -5.39 -12.06
C LEU A 224 -1.51 -5.56 -12.99
N GLN A 225 -0.92 -6.76 -13.04
CA GLN A 225 0.22 -7.04 -13.91
C GLN A 225 -0.16 -6.84 -15.38
N TYR A 226 -1.34 -7.32 -15.79
CA TYR A 226 -1.83 -7.14 -17.15
C TYR A 226 -1.92 -5.68 -17.56
N VAL A 227 -2.51 -4.80 -16.73
CA VAL A 227 -2.63 -3.37 -17.09
C VAL A 227 -1.30 -2.62 -17.03
N GLN A 228 -0.35 -3.05 -16.20
CA GLN A 228 1.00 -2.48 -16.19
C GLN A 228 1.84 -2.91 -17.40
N GLU A 229 1.64 -4.14 -17.89
CA GLU A 229 2.26 -4.65 -19.12
C GLU A 229 1.57 -4.12 -20.39
N ASN A 230 0.29 -3.72 -20.28
CA ASN A 230 -0.52 -3.17 -21.37
C ASN A 230 -1.12 -1.81 -20.95
N PRO A 231 -0.33 -0.72 -20.93
CA PRO A 231 -0.76 0.57 -20.37
C PRO A 231 -1.97 1.22 -21.05
N ASP A 232 -2.29 0.81 -22.28
CA ASP A 232 -3.43 1.30 -23.07
C ASP A 232 -4.71 0.47 -22.83
N GLU A 233 -4.69 -0.50 -21.92
CA GLU A 233 -5.79 -1.43 -21.64
C GLU A 233 -6.23 -1.37 -20.17
N VAL A 234 -7.49 -1.68 -19.91
CA VAL A 234 -8.07 -1.86 -18.57
C VAL A 234 -8.82 -3.17 -18.47
N CYS A 235 -8.90 -3.73 -17.26
CA CYS A 235 -9.59 -4.98 -16.96
C CYS A 235 -11.06 -4.72 -16.56
N PRO A 236 -12.05 -5.29 -17.26
CA PRO A 236 -13.46 -5.22 -16.88
C PRO A 236 -13.80 -5.94 -15.56
N ALA A 237 -15.05 -5.81 -15.13
CA ALA A 237 -15.55 -6.50 -13.95
C ALA A 237 -15.45 -8.02 -14.11
N GLY A 238 -14.87 -8.70 -13.10
CA GLY A 238 -14.70 -10.15 -13.10
C GLY A 238 -13.58 -10.68 -13.98
N TRP A 239 -12.78 -9.81 -14.62
CA TRP A 239 -11.73 -10.19 -15.55
C TRP A 239 -10.78 -11.26 -14.98
N LYS A 240 -10.46 -12.24 -15.83
CA LYS A 240 -9.44 -13.28 -15.62
C LYS A 240 -8.47 -13.36 -16.82
N PRO A 241 -7.26 -13.91 -16.63
CA PRO A 241 -6.33 -14.13 -17.74
C PRO A 241 -6.98 -14.87 -18.91
N GLY A 242 -6.83 -14.32 -20.12
CA GLY A 242 -7.43 -14.83 -21.36
C GLY A 242 -8.78 -14.20 -21.72
N GLU A 243 -9.40 -13.44 -20.82
CA GLU A 243 -10.61 -12.68 -21.11
C GLU A 243 -10.30 -11.33 -21.77
N ARG A 244 -11.29 -10.76 -22.47
CA ARG A 244 -11.13 -9.48 -23.18
C ARG A 244 -10.90 -8.32 -22.21
N SER A 245 -9.87 -7.52 -22.47
CA SER A 245 -9.69 -6.20 -21.89
C SER A 245 -10.40 -5.12 -22.71
N MET A 246 -10.31 -3.87 -22.26
CA MET A 246 -10.91 -2.72 -22.93
C MET A 246 -9.93 -1.54 -22.96
N LYS A 247 -9.88 -0.81 -24.07
CA LYS A 247 -9.17 0.47 -24.14
C LYS A 247 -9.96 1.56 -23.41
N PRO A 248 -9.35 2.32 -22.48
CA PRO A 248 -10.05 3.32 -21.68
C PRO A 248 -10.23 4.66 -22.44
N ASP A 249 -10.69 4.60 -23.69
CA ASP A 249 -11.02 5.77 -24.50
C ASP A 249 -12.43 5.66 -25.12
N PRO A 250 -13.14 6.78 -25.36
CA PRO A 250 -14.52 6.74 -25.85
C PRO A 250 -14.71 6.08 -27.23
N LYS A 251 -13.66 5.97 -28.05
CA LYS A 251 -13.73 5.36 -29.37
C LYS A 251 -13.31 3.89 -29.33
N GLY A 252 -12.19 3.56 -28.69
CA GLY A 252 -11.66 2.21 -28.57
C GLY A 252 -12.52 1.30 -27.71
N SER A 253 -13.10 1.82 -26.62
CA SER A 253 -14.01 1.04 -25.76
C SER A 253 -15.23 0.47 -26.50
N LYS A 254 -15.66 1.07 -27.62
CA LYS A 254 -16.77 0.57 -28.44
C LYS A 254 -16.50 -0.81 -29.04
N GLU A 255 -15.23 -1.17 -29.26
CA GLU A 255 -14.86 -2.51 -29.73
C GLU A 255 -15.22 -3.57 -28.68
N TYR A 256 -14.90 -3.29 -27.41
CA TYR A 256 -15.29 -4.15 -26.29
C TYR A 256 -16.82 -4.24 -26.17
N PHE A 257 -17.52 -3.10 -26.12
CA PHE A 257 -18.97 -3.05 -25.95
C PHE A 257 -19.78 -3.63 -27.12
N ALA A 258 -19.20 -3.71 -28.32
CA ALA A 258 -19.85 -4.37 -29.45
C ALA A 258 -19.80 -5.91 -29.37
N ALA A 259 -18.93 -6.44 -28.53
CA ALA A 259 -18.58 -7.86 -28.51
C ALA A 259 -19.04 -8.58 -27.23
N VAL A 260 -19.61 -7.85 -26.27
CA VAL A 260 -20.25 -8.33 -25.03
C VAL A 260 -21.76 -8.13 -25.10
#